data_AF-A0A9E6F6Z4-F1
#
_entry.id   AF-A0A9E6F6Z4-F1
#
_cell.length_a   1.000
_cell.length_b   1.000
_cell.length_c   1.000
_cell.angle_alpha   90.00
_cell.angle_beta   90.00
_cell.angle_gamma   90.00
#
_symmetry.space_group_name_H-M   'P 1'
#
loop_
_entity.id
_entity.type
_entity.pdbx_description
1 polymer ?
#
loop_
_entity_poly.entity_id
_entity_poly.type
_entity_poly.pdbx_seq_one_letter_code
_entity_poly.pdbx_strand_id
1 'polypeptide(L)' 'IRSLIGVEILNVISNEVMVLVKTLTGRASGVASFIDGLESPDIIGTVAGDDTVLVIPKSINDIPKIIKFIQDKISETD' A
#
# COMPACT_ATOMS: atom_id res chain seq x y z
N ILE A 1 5.44 16.45 -0.04
CA ILE A 1 4.40 15.56 -0.63
C ILE A 1 4.48 14.16 -0.01
N ARG A 2 5.64 13.49 -0.01
CA ARG A 2 5.79 12.17 0.64
C ARG A 2 5.36 12.15 2.12
N SER A 3 5.61 13.22 2.89
CA SER A 3 5.25 13.33 4.32
C SER A 3 3.74 13.35 4.66
N LEU A 4 2.84 13.48 3.66
CA LEU A 4 1.39 13.63 3.90
C LEU A 4 0.57 12.42 3.47
N ILE A 5 1.13 11.48 2.72
CA ILE A 5 0.36 10.32 2.22
C ILE A 5 0.30 9.20 3.26
N GLY A 6 1.32 9.08 4.13
CA GLY A 6 1.31 8.13 5.25
C GLY A 6 0.09 8.30 6.16
N VAL A 7 -0.32 9.56 6.44
CA VAL A 7 -1.50 9.87 7.25
C VAL A 7 -2.84 9.56 6.55
N GLU A 8 -2.83 9.32 5.24
CA GLU A 8 -4.02 8.93 4.50
C GLU A 8 -4.28 7.42 4.56
N ILE A 9 -3.32 6.63 5.04
CA ILE A 9 -3.43 5.17 5.19
C ILE A 9 -3.95 4.85 6.59
N LEU A 10 -5.11 4.20 6.65
CA LEU A 10 -5.77 3.82 7.90
C LEU A 10 -5.38 2.41 8.36
N ASN A 11 -5.21 1.49 7.42
CA ASN A 11 -4.89 0.10 7.73
C ASN A 11 -4.25 -0.62 6.54
N VAL A 12 -3.44 -1.64 6.83
CA VAL A 12 -2.86 -2.56 5.85
C VAL A 12 -3.17 -3.98 6.30
N ILE A 13 -3.98 -4.68 5.52
CA ILE A 13 -4.41 -6.06 5.81
C ILE A 13 -4.16 -6.93 4.58
N SER A 14 -4.20 -8.25 4.74
CA SER A 14 -4.04 -9.17 3.61
C SER A 14 -4.93 -10.39 3.78
N ASN A 15 -5.19 -11.05 2.64
CA ASN A 15 -5.62 -12.44 2.62
C ASN A 15 -4.47 -13.32 2.08
N GLU A 16 -4.80 -14.53 1.65
CA GLU A 16 -3.84 -15.52 1.15
C GLU A 16 -3.18 -15.11 -0.18
N VAL A 17 -3.72 -14.12 -0.91
CA VAL A 17 -3.31 -13.81 -2.28
C VAL A 17 -3.05 -12.34 -2.56
N MET A 18 -3.56 -11.42 -1.74
CA MET A 18 -3.47 -9.98 -1.95
C MET A 18 -3.30 -9.21 -0.66
N VAL A 19 -2.76 -7.99 -0.79
CA VAL A 19 -2.71 -6.98 0.27
C VAL A 19 -3.74 -5.90 -0.05
N LEU A 20 -4.47 -5.45 0.96
CA LEU A 20 -5.47 -4.40 0.89
C LEU A 20 -5.05 -3.27 1.83
N VAL A 21 -4.99 -2.07 1.28
CA VAL A 21 -4.69 -0.84 2.02
C VAL A 21 -5.96 -0.02 2.12
N LYS A 22 -6.43 0.21 3.34
CA LYS A 22 -7.55 1.11 3.62
C LYS A 22 -7.05 2.54 3.74
N THR A 23 -7.75 3.46 3.11
CA THR A 23 -7.38 4.88 3.07
C THR A 23 -8.51 5.74 3.60
N LEU A 24 -8.23 7.02 3.83
CA LEU A 24 -9.29 8.03 3.93
C LEU A 24 -10.12 8.05 2.62
N THR A 25 -11.39 8.41 2.73
CA THR A 25 -12.31 8.52 1.59
C THR A 25 -11.75 9.43 0.50
N GLY A 26 -11.82 8.97 -0.75
CA GLY A 26 -11.30 9.69 -1.92
C GLY A 26 -9.76 9.75 -2.01
N ARG A 27 -9.02 9.03 -1.16
CA ARG A 27 -7.55 9.07 -1.15
C ARG A 27 -6.87 7.87 -1.80
N ALA A 28 -7.60 6.83 -2.18
CA ALA A 28 -7.02 5.60 -2.70
C ALA A 28 -6.09 5.82 -3.91
N SER A 29 -6.44 6.72 -4.84
CA SER A 29 -5.61 7.00 -6.01
C SER A 29 -4.24 7.61 -5.64
N GLY A 30 -4.21 8.50 -4.64
CA GLY A 30 -2.96 9.10 -4.15
C GLY A 30 -2.08 8.07 -3.43
N VAL A 31 -2.70 7.23 -2.59
CA VAL A 31 -2.03 6.13 -1.89
C VAL A 31 -1.48 5.09 -2.87
N ALA A 32 -2.24 4.71 -3.90
CA ALA A 32 -1.78 3.80 -4.95
C ALA A 32 -0.55 4.35 -5.68
N SER A 33 -0.62 5.62 -6.12
CA SER A 33 0.53 6.28 -6.76
C SER A 33 1.74 6.38 -5.85
N PHE A 34 1.54 6.55 -4.53
CA PHE A 34 2.63 6.52 -3.56
C PHE A 34 3.26 5.13 -3.46
N ILE A 35 2.45 4.08 -3.32
CA ILE A 35 2.92 2.68 -3.22
C ILE A 35 3.66 2.28 -4.49
N ASP A 36 3.13 2.58 -5.67
CA ASP A 36 3.79 2.31 -6.95
C ASP A 36 5.16 3.03 -7.03
N GLY A 37 5.21 4.28 -6.54
CA GLY A 37 6.44 5.07 -6.48
C GLY A 37 7.46 4.62 -5.42
N LEU A 38 7.16 3.61 -4.61
CA LEU A 38 8.14 2.94 -3.74
C LEU A 38 9.01 1.93 -4.51
N GLU A 39 8.63 1.59 -5.75
CA GLU A 39 9.38 0.71 -6.65
C GLU A 39 9.80 -0.64 -6.02
N SER A 40 8.92 -1.23 -5.21
CA SER A 40 9.18 -2.53 -4.58
C SER A 40 9.25 -3.65 -5.64
N PRO A 41 10.30 -4.47 -5.67
CA PRO A 41 10.42 -5.58 -6.62
C PRO A 41 9.43 -6.74 -6.35
N ASP A 42 8.77 -6.71 -5.18
CA ASP A 42 7.82 -7.73 -4.73
C ASP A 42 6.37 -7.36 -5.09
N ILE A 43 6.12 -6.14 -5.58
CA ILE A 43 4.78 -5.66 -5.98
C ILE A 43 4.72 -5.60 -7.51
N ILE A 44 3.73 -6.25 -8.11
CA ILE A 44 3.48 -6.16 -9.56
C ILE A 44 2.83 -4.80 -9.89
N GLY A 45 1.93 -4.34 -9.04
CA GLY A 45 1.26 -3.04 -9.16
C GLY A 45 0.11 -2.89 -8.19
N THR A 46 -0.63 -1.80 -8.33
CA THR A 46 -1.80 -1.48 -7.50
C THR A 46 -3.06 -1.18 -8.31
N VAL A 47 -4.22 -1.35 -7.69
CA VAL A 47 -5.52 -0.93 -8.22
C VAL A 47 -6.22 -0.08 -7.17
N ALA A 48 -6.47 1.20 -7.50
CA ALA A 48 -7.17 2.13 -6.63
C ALA A 48 -8.69 2.09 -6.84
N GLY A 49 -9.43 2.02 -5.74
CA GLY A 49 -10.85 2.36 -5.68
C GLY A 49 -11.04 3.80 -5.18
N ASP A 50 -11.98 3.99 -4.25
CA ASP A 50 -12.22 5.29 -3.59
C ASP A 50 -11.50 5.40 -2.23
N ASP A 51 -11.74 4.43 -1.34
CA ASP A 51 -11.20 4.37 0.04
C ASP A 51 -10.27 3.15 0.27
N THR A 52 -9.93 2.45 -0.81
CA THR A 52 -9.24 1.17 -0.76
C THR A 52 -8.29 1.02 -1.95
N VAL A 53 -7.10 0.50 -1.70
CA VAL A 53 -6.13 0.08 -2.72
C VAL A 53 -5.87 -1.41 -2.60
N LEU A 54 -5.98 -2.12 -3.72
CA LEU A 54 -5.46 -3.48 -3.84
C LEU A 54 -4.01 -3.43 -4.29
N VAL A 55 -3.15 -4.15 -3.57
CA VAL A 55 -1.73 -4.30 -3.88
C VAL A 55 -1.52 -5.73 -4.36
N ILE A 56 -1.03 -5.87 -5.59
CA ILE A 56 -0.88 -7.15 -6.28
C ILE A 56 0.54 -7.66 -6.03
N PRO A 57 0.74 -8.70 -5.20
CA PRO A 57 2.06 -9.24 -4.94
C PRO A 57 2.59 -10.02 -6.15
N LYS A 58 3.91 -10.05 -6.31
CA LYS A 58 4.60 -10.87 -7.31
C LYS A 58 4.51 -12.36 -7.01
N SER A 59 4.51 -12.70 -5.72
CA SER A 59 4.28 -14.05 -5.20
C SER A 59 3.50 -13.95 -3.89
N ILE A 60 2.60 -14.89 -3.66
CA ILE A 60 1.85 -14.98 -2.39
C ILE A 60 2.78 -15.11 -1.17
N ASN A 61 3.98 -15.67 -1.37
CA ASN A 61 4.97 -15.82 -0.31
C ASN A 61 5.60 -14.48 0.13
N ASP A 62 5.48 -13.43 -0.71
CA ASP A 62 6.06 -12.12 -0.43
C ASP A 62 5.09 -11.21 0.34
N ILE A 63 3.83 -11.62 0.53
CA ILE A 63 2.80 -10.83 1.22
C ILE A 63 3.27 -10.31 2.59
N PRO A 64 3.84 -11.13 3.50
CA PRO A 64 4.31 -10.64 4.80
C PRO A 64 5.41 -9.57 4.68
N LYS A 65 6.28 -9.71 3.67
CA LYS A 65 7.36 -8.75 3.38
C LYS A 65 6.80 -7.43 2.85
N ILE A 66 5.81 -7.49 1.95
CA ILE A 66 5.13 -6.32 1.38
C ILE A 66 4.42 -5.52 2.47
N ILE A 67 3.68 -6.19 3.37
CA ILE A 67 2.99 -5.52 4.48
C ILE A 67 3.99 -4.76 5.34
N LYS A 68 5.07 -5.44 5.76
CA LYS A 68 6.13 -4.82 6.57
C LYS A 68 6.77 -3.64 5.83
N PHE A 69 7.09 -3.81 4.55
CA PHE A 69 7.66 -2.75 3.73
C PHE A 69 6.77 -1.51 3.67
N ILE A 70 5.45 -1.68 3.45
CA ILE A 70 4.49 -0.57 3.43
C ILE A 70 4.43 0.10 4.82
N GLN A 71 4.35 -0.69 5.90
CA GLN A 71 4.31 -0.17 7.27
C GLN A 71 5.57 0.62 7.64
N ASP A 72 6.75 0.08 7.34
CA ASP A 72 8.04 0.75 7.61
C ASP A 72 8.09 2.10 6.87
N LYS A 73 7.59 2.17 5.62
CA LYS A 73 7.54 3.42 4.85
C LYS A 73 6.51 4.42 5.35
N ILE A 74 5.42 3.97 5.96
CA ILE A 74 4.46 4.87 6.62
C ILE A 74 5.08 5.45 7.89
N SER A 75 5.76 4.63 8.71
CA SER A 75 6.37 5.11 9.97
C SER A 75 7.60 6.01 9.77
N GLU A 76 8.31 5.89 8.65
CA GLU A 76 9.38 6.85 8.26
C GLU A 76 8.84 8.25 7.92
N THR A 77 7.51 8.41 7.83
CA THR A 77 6.83 9.62 7.35
C THR A 77 6.34 10.52 8.51
N ASP A 78 6.40 10.03 9.76
CA ASP A 78 6.09 10.76 11.00
C ASP A 78 7.23 11.69 11.46
#